data_AF-M7WTG8-F1
#
_entry.id   AF-M7WTG8-F1
#
_cell.length_a   1.000
_cell.length_b   1.000
_cell.length_c   1.000
_cell.angle_alpha   90.00
_cell.angle_beta   90.00
_cell.angle_gamma   90.00
#
_symmetry.space_group_name_H-M   'P 1'
#
loop_
_entity.id
_entity.type
_entity.pdbx_description
1 polymer ?
#
loop_
_entity_poly.entity_id
_entity_poly.type
_entity_poly.pdbx_seq_one_letter_code
_entity_poly.pdbx_strand_id
1 'polypeptide(L)'
;MELGKKEYNYTGSSRALIFTRDGARIHSIDDVKKLMTMNHYKTDPISNKPRNQIAARYDLEIDSDYKFPFGAVDCKIGAASLKYKTLAYCGPTHEGGLPPFNWELFPSIQHWGTPRVYNFDWVKISPSL
;
A
#
# COMPACT_ATOMS: atom_id res chain seq x y z
N MET A 1 4.42 5.40 31.84
CA MET A 1 5.49 6.17 31.18
C MET A 1 5.05 6.34 29.73
N GLU A 2 4.49 7.51 29.40
CA GLU A 2 3.98 7.83 28.06
C GLU A 2 5.12 8.19 27.11
N LEU A 3 5.73 7.16 26.55
CA LEU A 3 6.64 7.25 25.41
C LEU A 3 5.98 6.55 24.22
N GLY A 4 5.48 7.34 23.28
CA GLY A 4 5.24 6.96 21.88
C GLY A 4 4.08 5.99 21.63
N LYS A 5 3.01 6.47 20.98
CA LYS A 5 1.96 5.61 20.39
C LYS A 5 2.63 4.44 19.65
N LYS A 6 2.14 3.19 19.81
CA LYS A 6 2.65 1.93 19.21
C LYS A 6 3.36 2.10 17.85
N GLU A 7 2.78 2.91 16.95
CA GLU A 7 3.30 3.17 15.60
C GLU A 7 4.62 3.94 15.51
N TYR A 8 5.06 4.63 16.57
CA TYR A 8 6.37 5.32 16.62
C TYR A 8 7.51 4.41 17.09
N ASN A 9 7.22 3.16 17.47
CA ASN A 9 8.23 2.21 17.89
C ASN A 9 8.87 1.51 16.69
N TYR A 10 10.20 1.44 16.65
CA TYR A 10 10.95 0.82 15.55
C TYR A 10 10.55 -0.64 15.30
N THR A 11 10.48 -1.47 16.34
CA THR A 11 10.12 -2.90 16.23
C THR A 11 8.64 -3.18 16.52
N GLY A 12 7.97 -2.30 17.26
CA GLY A 12 6.59 -2.46 17.73
C GLY A 12 5.52 -1.82 16.85
N SER A 13 5.91 -1.05 15.83
CA SER A 13 4.93 -0.48 14.87
C SER A 13 4.22 -1.58 14.10
N SER A 14 2.99 -1.31 13.64
CA SER A 14 2.20 -2.30 12.90
C SER A 14 2.95 -2.83 11.67
N ARG A 15 3.61 -1.94 10.92
CA ARG A 15 4.40 -2.34 9.74
C ARG A 15 5.63 -3.17 10.10
N ALA A 16 6.33 -2.85 11.18
CA ALA A 16 7.47 -3.64 11.64
C ALA A 16 7.03 -5.07 12.02
N LEU A 17 5.88 -5.19 12.71
CA LEU A 17 5.30 -6.48 13.07
C LEU A 17 4.82 -7.27 11.84
N ILE A 18 4.21 -6.62 10.85
CA ILE A 18 3.80 -7.28 9.58
C ILE A 18 5.04 -7.79 8.83
N PHE A 19 6.08 -6.96 8.67
CA PHE A 19 7.32 -7.41 8.04
C PHE A 19 8.00 -8.54 8.82
N THR A 20 7.95 -8.51 10.16
CA THR A 20 8.49 -9.60 11.00
C THR A 20 7.73 -10.90 10.78
N ARG A 21 6.40 -10.85 10.71
CA ARG A 21 5.54 -12.02 10.49
C ARG A 21 5.70 -12.62 9.09
N ASP A 22 5.68 -11.77 8.07
CA ASP A 22 5.49 -12.21 6.68
C ASP A 22 6.77 -12.16 5.84
N GLY A 23 7.77 -11.37 6.25
CA GLY A 23 9.00 -11.16 5.48
C GLY A 23 9.79 -12.45 5.22
N ALA A 24 9.79 -13.39 6.17
CA ALA A 24 10.45 -14.69 6.03
C ALA A 24 9.76 -15.63 5.02
N ARG A 25 8.53 -15.32 4.60
CA ARG A 25 7.71 -16.14 3.70
C ARG A 25 7.83 -15.70 2.23
N ILE A 26 8.65 -14.70 1.94
CA ILE A 26 8.87 -14.20 0.58
C ILE A 26 9.84 -15.14 -0.13
N HIS A 27 9.35 -15.87 -1.14
CA HIS A 27 10.16 -16.80 -1.91
C HIS A 27 10.14 -16.52 -3.42
N SER A 28 9.30 -15.57 -3.85
CA SER A 28 9.13 -15.20 -5.25
C SER A 28 8.86 -13.70 -5.41
N ILE A 29 9.00 -13.21 -6.65
CA ILE A 29 8.61 -11.84 -6.99
C ILE A 29 7.12 -11.60 -6.74
N ASP A 30 6.27 -12.62 -6.95
CA ASP A 30 4.84 -12.48 -6.70
C ASP A 30 4.52 -12.39 -5.20
N ASP A 31 5.33 -13.02 -4.33
CA ASP A 31 5.22 -12.80 -2.88
C ASP A 31 5.62 -11.38 -2.49
N VAL A 32 6.66 -10.82 -3.13
CA VAL A 32 7.02 -9.40 -2.94
C VAL A 32 5.88 -8.49 -3.37
N LYS A 33 5.24 -8.76 -4.52
CA LYS A 33 4.07 -7.97 -4.97
C LYS A 33 2.98 -7.97 -3.91
N LYS A 34 2.54 -9.15 -3.48
CA LYS A 34 1.50 -9.33 -2.45
C LYS A 34 1.85 -8.58 -1.17
N LEU A 35 3.05 -8.79 -0.62
CA LEU A 35 3.46 -8.12 0.62
C LEU A 35 3.45 -6.59 0.46
N MET A 36 4.00 -6.08 -0.65
CA MET A 36 4.15 -4.64 -0.83
C MET A 36 2.84 -3.92 -1.18
N THR A 37 1.85 -4.62 -1.74
CA THR A 37 0.50 -4.08 -2.00
C THR A 37 -0.52 -4.47 -0.93
N MET A 38 -0.14 -5.22 0.11
CA MET A 38 -1.11 -5.73 1.06
C MET A 38 -1.76 -4.61 1.89
N ASN A 39 -3.08 -4.75 2.03
CA ASN A 39 -3.85 -4.05 3.04
C ASN A 39 -5.04 -4.93 3.43
N HIS A 40 -4.88 -5.69 4.51
CA HIS A 40 -5.90 -6.59 5.02
C HIS A 40 -6.48 -6.07 6.34
N TYR A 41 -6.62 -4.76 6.50
CA TYR A 41 -7.03 -4.13 7.77
C TYR A 41 -8.35 -4.65 8.35
N LYS A 42 -9.23 -5.23 7.53
CA LYS A 42 -10.49 -5.82 7.98
C LYS A 42 -10.29 -7.12 8.78
N THR A 43 -9.18 -7.83 8.55
CA THR A 43 -8.93 -9.18 9.07
C THR A 43 -7.55 -9.35 9.71
N ASP A 44 -6.61 -8.45 9.50
CA ASP A 44 -5.25 -8.57 10.03
C ASP A 44 -5.21 -8.26 11.54
N PRO A 45 -4.82 -9.22 12.40
CA PRO A 45 -4.80 -9.03 13.85
C PRO A 45 -3.73 -8.04 14.33
N ILE A 46 -2.72 -7.73 13.51
CA ILE A 46 -1.67 -6.77 13.88
C ILE A 46 -2.21 -5.34 13.90
N SER A 47 -3.09 -5.02 12.94
CA SER A 47 -3.68 -3.69 12.83
C SER A 47 -4.97 -3.69 12.04
N ASN A 48 -6.03 -3.22 12.69
CA ASN A 48 -7.33 -3.03 12.05
C ASN A 48 -7.51 -1.64 11.41
N LYS A 49 -6.42 -0.87 11.28
CA LYS A 49 -6.45 0.47 10.70
C LYS A 49 -5.89 0.42 9.28
N PRO A 50 -6.66 0.83 8.25
CA PRO A 50 -6.20 0.77 6.86
C PRO A 50 -4.94 1.61 6.63
N ARG A 51 -4.70 2.66 7.43
CA ARG A 51 -3.48 3.47 7.38
C ARG A 51 -2.20 2.78 7.91
N ASN A 52 -2.33 1.74 8.73
CA ASN A 52 -1.22 1.10 9.45
C ASN A 52 -0.74 -0.21 8.81
N GLN A 53 -1.31 -0.60 7.67
CA GLN A 53 -0.87 -1.74 6.86
C GLN A 53 0.34 -1.35 5.98
N ILE A 54 0.92 -2.29 5.22
CA ILE A 54 2.06 -2.00 4.34
C ILE A 54 1.67 -0.99 3.26
N ALA A 55 0.62 -1.28 2.48
CA ALA A 55 0.05 -0.37 1.50
C ALA A 55 -1.08 0.45 2.14
N ALA A 56 -0.73 1.48 2.88
CA ALA A 56 -1.68 2.31 3.63
C ALA A 56 -2.81 2.88 2.76
N ARG A 57 -4.04 2.91 3.30
CA ARG A 57 -5.27 3.44 2.68
C ARG A 57 -6.01 4.39 3.63
N TYR A 58 -5.57 5.65 3.75
CA TYR A 58 -6.22 6.61 4.66
C TYR A 58 -7.63 6.98 4.19
N ASP A 59 -7.89 6.88 2.90
CA ASP A 59 -9.20 7.14 2.31
C ASP A 59 -10.28 6.15 2.79
N LEU A 60 -9.86 4.98 3.28
CA LEU A 60 -10.74 3.97 3.86
C LEU A 60 -10.88 4.07 5.38
N GLU A 61 -10.28 5.08 6.02
CA GLU A 61 -10.50 5.32 7.44
C GLU A 61 -11.97 5.65 7.73
N ILE A 62 -12.43 5.15 8.88
CA ILE A 62 -13.74 5.45 9.45
C ILE A 62 -13.63 6.69 10.34
N ASP A 63 -12.48 6.87 10.99
CA ASP A 63 -12.17 8.05 11.80
C ASP A 63 -11.89 9.25 10.90
N SER A 64 -12.74 10.27 10.98
CA SER A 64 -12.65 11.47 10.14
C SER A 64 -11.36 12.23 10.33
N ASP A 65 -10.74 12.17 11.51
CA ASP A 65 -9.49 12.87 11.82
C ASP A 65 -8.30 12.28 11.06
N TYR A 66 -8.46 11.08 10.48
CA TYR A 66 -7.44 10.40 9.69
C TYR A 66 -7.91 10.10 8.26
N LYS A 67 -9.08 10.61 7.82
CA LYS A 67 -9.63 10.32 6.51
C LYS A 67 -9.23 11.37 5.47
N PHE A 68 -8.19 11.06 4.71
CA PHE A 68 -7.64 11.94 3.67
C PHE A 68 -7.21 11.12 2.44
N PRO A 69 -7.09 11.73 1.25
CA PRO A 69 -6.57 11.07 0.05
C PRO A 69 -5.04 10.89 0.18
N PHE A 70 -4.62 10.01 1.09
CA PHE A 70 -3.22 9.75 1.44
C PHE A 70 -2.98 8.24 1.62
N GLY A 71 -1.74 7.80 1.42
CA GLY A 71 -1.37 6.40 1.59
C GLY A 71 -0.32 5.95 0.58
N ALA A 72 -0.26 4.63 0.36
CA ALA A 72 0.57 4.07 -0.69
C ALA A 72 -0.06 4.36 -2.06
N VAL A 73 0.73 4.92 -2.98
CA VAL A 73 0.28 5.35 -4.31
C VAL A 73 0.99 4.62 -5.45
N ASP A 74 1.96 3.78 -5.14
CA ASP A 74 2.66 2.94 -6.11
C ASP A 74 3.33 1.74 -5.43
N CYS A 75 3.82 0.83 -6.26
CA CYS A 75 4.86 -0.12 -5.88
C CYS A 75 5.80 -0.36 -7.08
N LYS A 76 7.10 -0.47 -6.82
CA LYS A 76 8.11 -0.76 -7.84
C LYS A 76 9.01 -1.89 -7.36
N ILE A 77 9.16 -2.93 -8.17
CA ILE A 77 9.98 -4.10 -7.85
C ILE A 77 11.01 -4.29 -8.96
N GLY A 78 12.29 -4.23 -8.55
CA GLY A 78 13.43 -4.70 -9.32
C GLY A 78 13.93 -6.03 -8.75
N ALA A 79 14.53 -6.85 -9.61
CA ALA A 79 15.18 -8.09 -9.22
C ALA A 79 16.30 -8.42 -10.20
N ALA A 80 17.32 -9.16 -9.77
CA ALA A 80 18.41 -9.58 -10.65
C ALA A 80 17.89 -10.34 -11.90
N SER A 81 16.84 -11.16 -11.72
CA SER A 81 16.16 -11.88 -12.81
C SER A 81 15.43 -10.97 -13.81
N LEU A 82 15.10 -9.73 -13.43
CA LEU A 82 14.46 -8.75 -14.29
C LEU A 82 15.47 -7.90 -15.10
N LYS A 83 16.78 -7.99 -14.80
CA LYS A 83 17.83 -7.19 -15.43
C LYS A 83 17.50 -5.69 -15.34
N TYR A 84 17.28 -5.03 -16.48
CA TYR A 84 16.95 -3.61 -16.59
C TYR A 84 15.43 -3.33 -16.57
N LYS A 85 14.60 -4.34 -16.30
CA LYS A 85 13.14 -4.22 -16.28
C LYS A 85 12.66 -4.01 -14.84
N THR A 86 11.57 -3.27 -14.71
CA THR A 86 10.92 -3.00 -13.41
C THR A 86 9.47 -3.40 -13.50
N LEU A 87 8.97 -4.09 -12.47
CA LEU A 87 7.54 -4.28 -12.29
C LEU A 87 7.00 -3.08 -11.52
N ALA A 88 5.96 -2.45 -12.03
CA ALA A 88 5.37 -1.26 -11.45
C ALA A 88 3.87 -1.45 -11.26
N TYR A 89 3.36 -0.94 -10.15
CA TYR A 89 1.95 -0.84 -9.82
C TYR A 89 1.67 0.64 -9.54
N CYS A 90 0.60 1.18 -10.13
CA CYS A 90 0.24 2.59 -10.01
C CYS A 90 -1.12 2.76 -9.32
N GLY A 91 -1.13 3.50 -8.23
CA GLY A 91 -2.32 3.83 -7.47
C GLY A 91 -2.39 3.13 -6.10
N PRO A 92 -3.41 3.48 -5.30
CA PRO A 92 -3.69 2.77 -4.06
C PRO A 92 -4.09 1.31 -4.31
N THR A 93 -3.71 0.43 -3.38
CA THR A 93 -4.02 -1.01 -3.51
C THR A 93 -5.54 -1.26 -3.50
N HIS A 94 -6.02 -2.10 -4.41
CA HIS A 94 -7.36 -2.70 -4.34
C HIS A 94 -7.29 -4.22 -4.04
N GLU A 95 -6.13 -4.70 -3.59
CA GLU A 95 -5.93 -6.11 -3.21
C GLU A 95 -6.86 -6.52 -2.07
N GLY A 96 -7.21 -7.81 -1.99
CA GLY A 96 -8.06 -8.34 -0.91
C GLY A 96 -9.51 -7.87 -0.97
N GLY A 97 -9.98 -7.40 -2.13
CA GLY A 97 -11.34 -6.93 -2.34
C GLY A 97 -11.59 -5.52 -1.79
N LEU A 98 -10.53 -4.72 -1.60
CA LEU A 98 -10.69 -3.30 -1.32
C LEU A 98 -11.23 -2.56 -2.55
N PRO A 99 -12.07 -1.53 -2.38
CA PRO A 99 -12.52 -0.75 -3.52
C PRO A 99 -11.31 0.02 -4.12
N PRO A 100 -11.24 0.11 -5.46
CA PRO A 100 -10.32 1.03 -6.13
C PRO A 100 -10.49 2.44 -5.58
N PHE A 101 -9.39 3.18 -5.46
CA PHE A 101 -9.47 4.59 -5.07
C PHE A 101 -10.18 5.41 -6.14
N ASN A 102 -11.11 6.26 -5.71
CA ASN A 102 -11.90 7.13 -6.58
C ASN A 102 -11.86 8.56 -6.04
N TRP A 103 -11.43 9.52 -6.86
CA TRP A 103 -11.38 10.93 -6.49
C TRP A 103 -12.74 11.53 -6.15
N GLU A 104 -13.87 10.91 -6.55
CA GLU A 104 -15.21 11.32 -6.10
C GLU A 104 -15.39 11.26 -4.58
N LEU A 105 -14.55 10.51 -3.87
CA LEU A 105 -14.52 10.53 -2.40
C LEU A 105 -13.98 11.84 -1.82
N PHE A 106 -13.25 12.62 -2.62
CA PHE A 106 -12.57 13.86 -2.21
C PHE A 106 -12.76 14.97 -3.26
N PRO A 107 -14.01 15.40 -3.53
CA PRO A 107 -14.33 16.28 -4.67
C PRO A 107 -13.73 17.68 -4.57
N SER A 108 -13.36 18.13 -3.37
CA SER A 108 -12.74 19.44 -3.13
C SER A 108 -11.23 19.45 -3.37
N ILE A 109 -10.59 18.31 -3.63
CA ILE A 109 -9.15 18.19 -3.82
C ILE A 109 -8.81 18.25 -5.30
N GLN A 110 -7.94 19.17 -5.69
CA GLN A 110 -7.50 19.31 -7.08
C GLN A 110 -6.61 18.14 -7.51
N HIS A 111 -6.90 17.54 -8.67
CA HIS A 111 -6.20 16.36 -9.18
C HIS A 111 -6.15 16.30 -10.73
N TRP A 112 -6.00 17.46 -11.38
CA TRP A 112 -5.98 17.57 -12.84
C TRP A 112 -4.96 16.62 -13.50
N GLY A 113 -5.36 16.00 -14.60
CA GLY A 113 -4.51 15.07 -15.36
C GLY A 113 -4.40 13.68 -14.74
N THR A 114 -5.02 13.43 -13.59
CA THR A 114 -5.07 12.08 -13.00
C THR A 114 -6.35 11.33 -13.41
N PRO A 115 -6.30 9.99 -13.46
CA PRO A 115 -7.50 9.17 -13.62
C PRO A 115 -8.49 9.42 -12.48
N ARG A 116 -9.79 9.47 -12.79
CA ARG A 116 -10.84 9.55 -11.76
C ARG A 116 -10.79 8.35 -10.80
N VAL A 117 -10.57 7.14 -11.34
CA VAL A 117 -10.49 5.89 -10.59
C VAL A 117 -9.14 5.23 -10.86
N TYR A 118 -8.45 4.84 -9.79
CA TYR A 118 -7.18 4.11 -9.86
C TYR A 118 -7.44 2.60 -9.72
N ASN A 119 -7.62 1.94 -10.86
CA ASN A 119 -7.86 0.50 -10.97
C ASN A 119 -6.91 -0.13 -12.00
N PHE A 120 -5.61 0.02 -11.78
CA PHE A 120 -4.56 -0.44 -12.69
C PHE A 120 -3.96 -1.75 -12.22
N ASP A 121 -3.60 -2.60 -13.17
CA ASP A 121 -2.82 -3.82 -12.92
C ASP A 121 -1.31 -3.53 -12.90
N TRP A 122 -0.54 -4.53 -12.44
CA TRP A 122 0.90 -4.53 -12.56
C TRP A 122 1.35 -4.46 -14.03
N VAL A 123 2.27 -3.55 -14.31
CA VAL A 123 2.93 -3.44 -15.61
C VAL A 123 4.41 -3.76 -15.50
N LYS A 124 5.00 -4.21 -16.61
CA LYS A 124 6.44 -4.46 -16.74
C LYS A 124 7.05 -3.38 -17.61
N ILE A 125 7.78 -2.46 -16.99
CA ILE A 125 8.47 -1.36 -17.65
C ILE A 125 9.81 -1.87 -18.15
N SER A 126 10.13 -1.57 -19.40
CA SER A 126 11.42 -1.86 -20.03
C SER A 126 11.95 -0.59 -20.67
N PRO A 127 13.28 -0.39 -20.72
CA PRO A 127 13.86 0.71 -21.47
C PRO A 127 13.40 0.66 -22.93
N SER A 128 12.98 1.80 -23.47
CA SER A 128 12.89 2.03 -24.91
C SER A 128 14.13 2.78 -25.38
N LEU A 129 14.49 2.59 -26.64
CA LEU A 129 15.60 3.29 -27.30
C LEU A 129 15.36 4.81 -27.33
#